data_AF-A0A151RRL0-F1
#
_entry.id   AF-A0A151RRL0-F1
#
_cell.length_a   1.000
_cell.length_b   1.000
_cell.length_c   1.000
_cell.angle_alpha   90.00
_cell.angle_beta   90.00
_cell.angle_gamma   90.00
#
_symmetry.space_group_name_H-M   'P 1'
#
loop_
_entity.id
_entity.type
_entity.pdbx_description
1 polymer ?
#
loop_
_entity_poly.entity_id
_entity_poly.type
_entity_poly.pdbx_seq_one_letter_code
_entity_poly.pdbx_strand_id
1 'polypeptide(L)'
;MLVGEAEHWWRGTHHMLTVRGVVVDWECFRRVFLEKYFPESLRHAKEVEFMRLQQGGMTVSEYAMRFEHLARFYLQAISEAWKCIKFAEGLK
;
A
#
# COMPACT_ATOMS: atom_id res chain seq x y z
N MET A 1 4.13 16.51 6.65
CA MET A 1 5.25 16.36 7.60
C MET A 1 4.95 15.19 8.52
N LEU A 2 5.96 14.42 8.92
CA LEU A 2 5.81 13.45 10.01
C LEU A 2 5.70 14.20 11.33
N VAL A 3 4.93 13.66 12.27
CA VAL A 3 4.71 14.26 13.59
C VAL A 3 4.76 13.19 14.67
N GLY A 4 5.15 13.58 15.88
CA GLY A 4 5.17 12.71 17.05
C GLY A 4 6.14 11.52 16.89
N GLU A 5 5.66 10.31 17.19
CA GLU A 5 6.46 9.08 17.16
C GLU A 5 7.11 8.83 15.78
N ALA A 6 6.40 9.15 14.70
CA ALA A 6 6.91 8.95 13.35
C ALA A 6 8.09 9.87 13.02
N GLU A 7 8.09 11.10 13.53
CA GLU A 7 9.23 12.01 13.38
C GLU A 7 10.44 11.51 14.16
N HIS A 8 10.23 11.06 15.40
CA HIS A 8 11.29 10.53 16.25
C HIS A 8 11.95 9.29 15.63
N TRP A 9 11.12 8.33 15.18
CA TRP A 9 11.60 7.14 14.48
C TRP A 9 12.36 7.47 13.20
N TRP A 10 11.83 8.39 12.38
CA TRP A 10 12.45 8.74 11.11
C TRP A 10 13.81 9.41 11.33
N ARG A 11 13.97 10.26 12.35
CA ARG A 11 15.25 10.89 12.68
C ARG A 11 16.35 9.86 12.97
N GLY A 12 16.05 8.84 13.78
CA GLY A 12 17.00 7.77 14.09
C GLY A 12 17.32 6.90 12.88
N THR A 13 16.29 6.54 12.10
CA THR A 13 16.43 5.70 10.90
C THR A 13 17.21 6.42 9.80
N HIS A 14 16.92 7.70 9.56
CA HIS A 14 17.65 8.54 8.61
C HIS A 14 19.15 8.64 8.99
N HIS A 15 19.45 8.86 10.28
CA HIS A 15 20.83 8.90 10.75
C HIS A 15 21.55 7.56 10.49
N MET A 16 20.94 6.43 10.85
CA MET A 16 21.49 5.10 10.59
C MET A 16 21.73 4.84 9.10
N LEU A 17 20.77 5.19 8.22
CA LEU A 17 20.91 5.02 6.77
C LEU A 17 22.06 5.86 6.22
N THR A 18 22.20 7.10 6.69
CA THR A 18 23.30 8.00 6.30
C THR A 18 24.66 7.45 6.73
N VAL A 19 24.78 6.95 7.97
CA VAL A 19 26.00 6.31 8.49
C VAL A 19 26.39 5.07 7.68
N ARG A 20 25.40 4.34 7.16
CA ARG A 20 25.62 3.18 6.26
C ARG A 20 25.93 3.56 4.81
N GLY A 21 26.03 4.85 4.50
CA GLY A 21 26.26 5.33 3.13
C GLY A 21 25.08 5.12 2.18
N VAL A 22 23.88 4.87 2.70
CA VAL A 22 22.67 4.72 1.88
C VAL A 22 22.19 6.10 1.46
N VAL A 23 21.96 6.30 0.17
CA VAL A 23 21.31 7.51 -0.35
C VAL A 23 19.87 7.54 0.14
N VAL A 24 19.53 8.55 0.93
CA VAL A 24 18.18 8.75 1.46
C VAL A 24 17.39 9.64 0.50
N ASP A 25 16.89 9.03 -0.58
CA ASP A 25 15.94 9.66 -1.49
C ASP A 25 14.48 9.32 -1.10
N TRP A 26 13.53 9.81 -1.91
CA TRP A 26 12.11 9.58 -1.68
C TRP A 26 11.73 8.10 -1.74
N GLU A 27 12.33 7.31 -2.63
CA GLU A 27 12.03 5.89 -2.72
C GLU A 27 12.54 5.12 -1.50
N CYS A 28 13.75 5.45 -1.03
CA CYS A 28 14.33 4.91 0.19
C CYS A 28 13.44 5.21 1.40
N PHE A 29 13.03 6.47 1.57
CA PHE A 29 12.06 6.85 2.61
C PHE A 29 10.78 6.03 2.51
N ARG A 30 10.15 6.02 1.33
CA ARG A 30 8.86 5.34 1.11
C ARG A 30 8.96 3.85 1.46
N ARG A 31 10.01 3.17 1.03
CA ARG A 31 10.25 1.75 1.33
C ARG A 31 10.34 1.50 2.83
N VAL A 32 11.23 2.21 3.52
CA VAL A 32 11.51 1.98 4.95
C VAL A 32 10.33 2.42 5.82
N PHE A 33 9.61 3.47 5.42
CA PHE A 33 8.34 3.88 6.03
C PHE A 33 7.28 2.80 5.91
N LEU A 34 7.10 2.23 4.72
CA LEU A 34 6.15 1.15 4.49
C LEU A 34 6.55 -0.11 5.25
N GLU A 35 7.84 -0.48 5.35
CA GLU A 35 8.26 -1.62 6.16
C GLU A 35 7.92 -1.45 7.64
N LYS A 36 8.08 -0.24 8.19
CA LYS A 36 7.79 0.05 9.60
C LYS A 36 6.30 0.06 9.93
N TYR A 37 5.49 0.70 9.10
CA TYR A 37 4.07 0.96 9.39
C TYR A 37 3.10 0.05 8.62
N PHE A 38 3.58 -0.58 7.56
CA PHE A 38 2.85 -1.50 6.68
C PHE A 38 3.69 -2.79 6.46
N PRO A 39 3.95 -3.57 7.53
CA PRO A 39 4.70 -4.81 7.45
C PRO A 39 4.15 -5.76 6.40
N GLU A 40 5.02 -6.61 5.88
CA GLU A 40 4.72 -7.55 4.80
C GLU A 40 3.48 -8.41 5.06
N SER A 41 3.26 -8.84 6.31
CA SER A 41 2.07 -9.60 6.70
C SER A 41 0.76 -8.82 6.50
N LEU A 42 0.75 -7.52 6.85
CA LEU A 42 -0.41 -6.65 6.63
C LEU A 42 -0.61 -6.35 5.14
N ARG A 43 0.48 -6.16 4.39
CA ARG A 43 0.42 -6.02 2.93
C ARG A 43 -0.17 -7.26 2.29
N HIS A 44 0.37 -8.44 2.61
CA HIS A 44 -0.10 -9.71 2.06
C HIS A 44 -1.58 -9.97 2.41
N ALA A 45 -1.99 -9.68 3.65
CA ALA A 45 -3.40 -9.78 4.03
C ALA A 45 -4.30 -8.86 3.18
N LYS A 46 -3.86 -7.62 2.91
CA LYS A 46 -4.59 -6.67 2.06
C LYS A 46 -4.59 -7.08 0.59
N GLU A 47 -3.49 -7.62 0.08
CA GLU A 47 -3.41 -8.17 -1.28
C GLU A 47 -4.35 -9.37 -1.45
N VAL A 48 -4.39 -10.28 -0.48
CA VAL A 48 -5.32 -11.42 -0.49
C VAL A 48 -6.77 -10.96 -0.43
N GLU A 49 -7.07 -9.96 0.42
CA GLU A 49 -8.40 -9.35 0.49
C GLU A 49 -8.81 -8.74 -0.86
N PHE A 50 -7.90 -8.01 -1.52
CA PHE A 50 -8.14 -7.41 -2.82
C PHE A 50 -8.32 -8.44 -3.94
N MET A 51 -7.48 -9.47 -3.99
CA MET A 51 -7.56 -10.52 -5.00
C MET A 51 -8.87 -11.30 -4.91
N ARG A 52 -9.37 -11.52 -3.68
CA ARG A 52 -10.63 -12.22 -3.42
C ARG A 52 -11.86 -11.31 -3.46
N LEU A 53 -11.69 -10.01 -3.70
CA LEU A 53 -12.79 -9.06 -3.74
C LEU A 53 -13.73 -9.41 -4.91
N GLN A 54 -14.99 -9.59 -4.58
CA GLN A 54 -16.10 -9.89 -5.48
C GLN A 54 -17.28 -8.99 -5.05
N GLN A 55 -18.09 -8.52 -6.00
CA GLN A 55 -19.25 -7.68 -5.73
C GLN A 55 -20.22 -8.39 -4.80
N GLY A 56 -20.51 -9.67 -5.05
CA GLY A 56 -21.36 -10.49 -4.19
C GLY A 56 -22.75 -9.89 -4.05
N GLY A 57 -23.12 -9.50 -2.82
CA GLY A 57 -24.37 -8.81 -2.50
C GLY A 57 -24.27 -7.28 -2.41
N MET A 58 -23.08 -6.71 -2.65
CA MET A 58 -22.87 -5.27 -2.63
C MET A 58 -23.51 -4.61 -3.86
N THR A 59 -23.94 -3.36 -3.70
CA THR A 59 -24.19 -2.49 -4.85
C THR A 59 -22.89 -2.26 -5.62
N VAL A 60 -23.00 -1.94 -6.90
CA VAL A 60 -21.82 -1.61 -7.73
C VAL A 60 -21.01 -0.46 -7.13
N SER A 61 -21.69 0.53 -6.52
CA SER A 61 -21.02 1.67 -5.87
C SER A 61 -20.23 1.25 -4.63
N GLU A 62 -20.79 0.40 -3.77
CA GLU A 62 -20.08 -0.11 -2.58
C GLU A 62 -18.87 -0.97 -2.98
N TYR A 63 -19.05 -1.80 -4.03
CA TYR A 63 -17.96 -2.58 -4.60
C TYR A 63 -16.83 -1.68 -5.15
N ALA A 64 -17.18 -0.64 -5.92
CA ALA A 64 -16.22 0.32 -6.45
C ALA A 64 -15.43 1.05 -5.35
N MET A 65 -16.11 1.54 -4.32
CA MET A 65 -15.45 2.18 -3.19
C MET A 65 -14.48 1.22 -2.48
N ARG A 66 -14.89 -0.04 -2.30
CA ARG A 66 -14.05 -1.06 -1.65
C ARG A 66 -12.85 -1.46 -2.53
N PHE A 67 -13.07 -1.56 -3.84
CA PHE A 67 -12.02 -1.83 -4.82
C PHE A 67 -10.96 -0.73 -4.81
N GLU A 68 -11.37 0.54 -4.92
CA GLU A 68 -10.44 1.68 -4.87
C GLU A 68 -9.67 1.75 -3.56
N HIS A 69 -10.36 1.49 -2.44
CA HIS A 69 -9.72 1.50 -1.12
C HIS A 69 -8.62 0.44 -1.03
N LEU A 70 -8.91 -0.79 -1.46
CA LEU A 70 -7.95 -1.90 -1.42
C LEU A 70 -6.83 -1.74 -2.45
N ALA A 71 -7.13 -1.20 -3.63
CA ALA A 71 -6.13 -0.92 -4.67
C ALA A 71 -5.03 0.06 -4.21
N ARG A 72 -5.32 0.96 -3.25
CA ARG A 72 -4.32 1.88 -2.68
C ARG A 72 -3.25 1.17 -1.85
N PHE A 73 -3.55 -0.01 -1.31
CA PHE A 73 -2.61 -0.80 -0.52
C PHE A 73 -1.80 -1.78 -1.39
N TYR A 74 -2.18 -1.93 -2.65
CA TYR A 74 -1.41 -2.71 -3.60
C TYR A 74 -0.21 -1.89 -4.05
N LEU A 75 0.94 -2.17 -3.43
CA LEU A 75 2.18 -1.43 -3.65
C LEU A 75 2.89 -1.79 -4.96
N GLN A 76 2.45 -2.83 -5.66
CA GLN A 76 2.94 -3.10 -7.00
C GLN A 76 2.38 -2.05 -7.96
N ALA A 77 3.20 -1.64 -8.92
CA ALA A 77 2.78 -0.73 -9.99
C ALA A 77 1.76 -1.43 -10.90
N ILE A 78 0.50 -1.48 -10.49
CA ILE A 78 -0.55 -2.06 -11.32
C ILE A 78 -0.93 -1.06 -12.41
N SER A 79 -0.96 -1.52 -13.66
CA SER A 79 -1.48 -0.73 -14.76
C SER A 79 -3.00 -0.49 -14.58
N GLU A 80 -3.47 0.66 -15.04
CA GLU A 80 -4.92 0.95 -15.08
C GLU A 80 -5.68 -0.11 -15.89
N ALA A 81 -5.08 -0.61 -16.98
CA ALA A 81 -5.65 -1.68 -17.78
C ALA A 81 -5.92 -2.96 -16.96
N TRP A 82 -4.96 -3.36 -16.11
CA TRP A 82 -5.16 -4.51 -15.22
C TRP A 82 -6.25 -4.23 -14.19
N LYS A 83 -6.33 -3.01 -13.63
CA LYS A 83 -7.38 -2.66 -12.67
C LYS A 83 -8.76 -2.78 -13.30
N CYS A 84 -8.94 -2.34 -14.54
CA CYS A 84 -10.19 -2.49 -15.27
C CYS A 84 -10.59 -3.97 -15.45
N ILE A 85 -9.64 -4.82 -15.84
CA ILE A 85 -9.87 -6.27 -15.98
C ILE A 85 -10.28 -6.86 -14.63
N LYS A 86 -9.50 -6.59 -13.57
CA LYS A 86 -9.76 -7.13 -12.24
C LYS A 86 -11.09 -6.66 -11.66
N PHE A 87 -11.46 -5.41 -11.91
CA PHE A 87 -12.76 -4.86 -11.53
C PHE A 87 -13.89 -5.60 -12.24
N ALA A 88 -13.79 -5.77 -13.57
CA ALA A 88 -14.78 -6.48 -14.36
C ALA A 88 -14.94 -7.96 -13.95
N GLU A 89 -13.84 -8.65 -13.64
CA GLU A 89 -13.85 -10.04 -13.15
C GLU A 89 -14.53 -10.22 -11.79
N GLY A 90 -14.62 -9.17 -10.99
CA GLY A 90 -15.28 -9.20 -9.69
C GLY A 90 -16.72 -8.69 -9.71
N LEU A 91 -17.21 -8.15 -10.84
CA LEU A 91 -18.61 -7.73 -10.99
C LEU A 91 -19.52 -8.94 -11.18
N LYS A 92 -20.76 -8.82 -10.67
CA LYS A 92 -21.81 -9.83 -10.76
C LYS A 92 -22.98 -9.35 -11.62
#